data_AF-A0A143YQS3-F1
#
_entry.id   AF-A0A143YQS3-F1
#
_cell.length_a   1.000
_cell.length_b   1.000
_cell.length_c   1.000
_cell.angle_alpha   90.00
_cell.angle_beta   90.00
_cell.angle_gamma   90.00
#
_symmetry.space_group_name_H-M   'P 1'
#
loop_
_entity.id
_entity.type
_entity.pdbx_description
1 polymer ?
#
loop_
_entity_poly.entity_id
_entity_poly.type
_entity_poly.pdbx_seq_one_letter_code
_entity_poly.pdbx_strand_id
1 'polypeptide(L)'
;MSNIRNLARYLIYSYEKQTQTQFGRSEWKLQLLLYFAQRESLALTGKELFDELFKGRRQGPMLPRLSYFFDADYLPFTEEDSKELSIKEQYLLDSIVMQYGKYEGWVLAAVAQREQSWLNSRRGIAPDDDGDKELSREDVRDDAARVRITDHSFDLALDEMADFHEEVLESAVRADRYIGTIVKTRSPYYDFKIDGIAYKSRPFLIVGAEYDKTPCDFTGFPISKVSASKYLNDDFDLCVKKTEYPHLNLNEETSYIRIHKIQTFHSSQVAVDQIASLEKEYPELYELAKEKYANFSEGLF
;
A
#
# COMPACT_ATOMS: atom_id res chain seq x y z
N MET A 1 2.13 -2.02 24.98
CA MET A 1 3.10 -1.71 23.90
C MET A 1 3.93 -2.94 23.69
N SER A 2 4.13 -3.35 22.44
CA SER A 2 4.78 -4.60 22.14
C SER A 2 6.29 -4.52 22.32
N ASN A 3 6.89 -5.68 22.60
CA ASN A 3 8.32 -5.78 22.77
C ASN A 3 9.03 -5.51 21.43
N ILE A 4 9.91 -4.52 21.40
CA ILE A 4 10.65 -4.12 20.19
C ILE A 4 11.43 -5.28 19.55
N ARG A 5 11.90 -6.25 20.33
CA ARG A 5 12.56 -7.45 19.80
C ARG A 5 11.59 -8.36 19.05
N ASN A 6 10.34 -8.48 19.50
CA ASN A 6 9.33 -9.27 18.80
C ASN A 6 8.87 -8.57 17.52
N LEU A 7 8.72 -7.24 17.54
CA LEU A 7 8.48 -6.46 16.33
C LEU A 7 9.62 -6.63 15.31
N ALA A 8 10.88 -6.58 15.76
CA ALA A 8 12.06 -6.80 14.92
C ALA A 8 12.09 -8.22 14.32
N ARG A 9 11.85 -9.26 15.14
CA ARG A 9 11.75 -10.66 14.70
C ARG A 9 10.65 -10.83 13.65
N TYR A 10 9.46 -10.27 13.89
CA TYR A 10 8.35 -10.34 12.95
C TYR A 10 8.64 -9.62 11.64
N LEU A 11 9.25 -8.43 11.69
CA LEU A 11 9.62 -7.68 10.48
C LEU A 11 10.55 -8.50 9.57
N ILE A 12 11.54 -9.19 10.16
CA ILE A 12 12.41 -10.12 9.44
C ILE A 12 11.59 -11.28 8.84
N TYR A 13 10.73 -11.92 9.63
CA TYR A 13 9.89 -13.02 9.16
C TYR A 13 8.96 -12.61 8.01
N SER A 14 8.30 -11.46 8.14
CA SER A 14 7.46 -10.87 7.10
C SER A 14 8.27 -10.58 5.84
N TYR A 15 9.45 -10.00 5.97
CA TYR A 15 10.37 -9.80 4.85
C TYR A 15 10.69 -11.09 4.12
N GLU A 16 11.12 -12.12 4.83
CA GLU A 16 11.53 -13.38 4.20
C GLU A 16 10.36 -14.09 3.54
N LYS A 17 9.17 -14.03 4.17
CA LYS A 17 7.92 -14.58 3.62
C LYS A 17 7.46 -13.85 2.36
N GLN A 18 7.50 -12.52 2.34
CA GLN A 18 7.01 -11.74 1.20
C GLN A 18 8.00 -11.70 0.04
N THR A 19 9.29 -11.59 0.34
CA THR A 19 10.33 -11.46 -0.71
C THR A 19 10.86 -12.80 -1.20
N GLN A 20 10.63 -13.89 -0.44
CA GLN A 20 11.26 -15.20 -0.69
C GLN A 20 12.79 -15.14 -0.70
N THR A 21 13.36 -14.15 0.01
CA THR A 21 14.81 -13.96 0.15
C THR A 21 15.17 -13.83 1.62
N GLN A 22 16.35 -14.30 2.01
CA GLN A 22 16.85 -14.09 3.38
C GLN A 22 17.06 -12.60 3.63
N PHE A 23 16.68 -12.13 4.82
CA PHE A 23 16.84 -10.72 5.19
C PHE A 23 18.32 -10.29 5.22
N GLY A 24 19.21 -11.24 5.50
CA GLY A 24 20.61 -10.98 5.80
C GLY A 24 20.75 -10.40 7.22
N ARG A 25 21.89 -10.62 7.88
CA ARG A 25 22.11 -10.17 9.28
C ARG A 25 22.40 -8.66 9.37
N SER A 26 21.66 -7.84 8.61
CA SER A 26 21.85 -6.40 8.50
C SER A 26 21.08 -5.66 9.60
N GLU A 27 21.74 -5.37 10.72
CA GLU A 27 21.15 -4.58 11.81
C GLU A 27 20.74 -3.19 11.34
N TRP A 28 21.50 -2.61 10.43
CA TRP A 28 21.24 -1.28 9.90
C TRP A 28 19.94 -1.23 9.10
N LYS A 29 19.72 -2.18 8.18
CA LYS A 29 18.47 -2.28 7.42
C LYS A 29 17.28 -2.49 8.37
N LEU A 30 17.43 -3.38 9.36
CA LEU A 30 16.40 -3.67 10.35
C LEU A 30 15.97 -2.42 11.13
N GLN A 31 16.94 -1.66 11.65
CA GLN A 31 16.66 -0.47 12.44
C GLN A 31 16.03 0.65 11.60
N LEU A 32 16.43 0.81 10.33
CA LEU A 32 15.79 1.77 9.43
C LEU A 32 14.34 1.38 9.10
N LEU A 33 14.06 0.10 8.88
CA LEU A 33 12.69 -0.37 8.67
C LEU A 33 11.82 -0.16 9.93
N LEU A 34 12.38 -0.35 11.12
CA LEU A 34 11.68 -0.05 12.38
C LEU A 34 11.47 1.46 12.61
N TYR A 35 12.38 2.32 12.13
CA TYR A 35 12.16 3.77 12.14
C TYR A 35 10.94 4.15 11.30
N PHE A 36 10.84 3.58 10.09
CA PHE A 36 9.66 3.77 9.25
C PHE A 36 8.40 3.22 9.95
N ALA A 37 8.44 1.99 10.49
CA ALA A 37 7.33 1.43 11.26
C ALA A 37 6.83 2.34 12.39
N GLN A 38 7.74 2.94 13.17
CA GLN A 38 7.39 3.90 14.22
C GLN A 38 6.71 5.16 13.65
N ARG A 39 7.29 5.73 12.58
CA ARG A 39 6.76 6.93 11.91
C ARG A 39 5.38 6.66 11.28
N GLU A 40 5.20 5.54 10.60
CA GLU A 40 3.92 5.18 9.97
C GLU A 40 2.86 4.77 11.00
N SER A 41 3.23 4.15 12.13
CA SER A 41 2.30 3.97 13.26
C SER A 41 1.74 5.31 13.74
N LEU A 42 2.60 6.33 13.88
CA LEU A 42 2.17 7.68 14.26
C LEU A 42 1.25 8.30 13.20
N ALA A 43 1.56 8.14 11.91
CA ALA A 43 0.74 8.66 10.83
C ALA A 43 -0.66 8.02 10.79
N LEU A 44 -0.73 6.71 11.04
CA LEU A 44 -1.97 5.93 11.01
C LEU A 44 -2.84 6.12 12.25
N THR A 45 -2.21 6.21 13.42
CA THR A 45 -2.89 6.01 14.70
C THR A 45 -2.76 7.17 15.66
N GLY A 46 -1.84 8.11 15.38
CA GLY A 46 -1.38 9.11 16.35
C GLY A 46 -0.61 8.52 17.53
N LYS A 47 -0.34 7.21 17.54
CA LYS A 47 0.32 6.49 18.63
C LYS A 47 1.62 5.84 18.13
N GLU A 48 2.58 5.83 19.02
CA GLU A 48 3.86 5.16 18.82
C GLU A 48 3.71 3.64 18.79
N LEU A 49 4.55 2.97 18.01
CA LEU A 49 4.58 1.51 17.94
C LEU A 49 5.29 0.92 19.17
N PHE A 50 6.39 1.55 19.59
CA PHE A 50 7.17 1.21 20.77
C PHE A 50 7.77 2.49 21.42
N ASP A 51 8.29 2.35 22.65
CA ASP A 51 8.70 3.48 23.50
C ASP A 51 10.15 3.92 23.30
N GLU A 52 11.00 3.01 22.82
CA GLU A 52 12.42 3.25 22.64
C GLU A 52 12.71 4.41 21.68
N LEU A 53 13.66 5.26 22.07
CA LEU A 53 14.08 6.41 21.28
C LEU A 53 15.18 6.03 20.29
N PHE A 54 15.04 6.55 19.08
CA PHE A 54 16.10 6.50 18.08
C PHE A 54 17.19 7.52 18.41
N LYS A 55 18.44 7.18 18.08
CA LYS A 55 19.57 8.10 18.05
C LYS A 55 19.88 8.54 16.63
N GLY A 56 20.21 9.82 16.48
CA GLY A 56 20.59 10.48 15.24
C GLY A 56 22.00 10.16 14.80
N ARG A 57 22.22 8.93 14.34
CA ARG A 57 23.55 8.50 13.87
C ARG A 57 23.85 9.02 12.47
N ARG A 58 25.13 9.11 12.12
CA ARG A 58 25.57 9.49 10.77
C ARG A 58 24.87 8.69 9.66
N GLN A 59 24.64 7.39 9.88
CA GLN A 59 24.00 6.47 8.92
C GLN A 59 22.46 6.47 8.97
N GLY A 60 21.84 7.37 9.72
CA GLY A 60 20.39 7.43 9.92
C GLY A 60 19.98 7.12 11.36
N PRO A 61 18.66 7.07 11.62
CA PRO A 61 18.12 6.69 12.92
C PRO A 61 18.55 5.28 13.34
N MET A 62 19.06 5.13 14.56
CA MET A 62 19.44 3.82 15.13
C MET A 62 18.82 3.62 16.50
N LEU A 63 18.41 2.39 16.80
CA LEU A 63 17.90 1.95 18.09
C LEU A 63 19.01 1.25 18.88
N PRO A 64 19.60 1.89 19.91
CA PRO A 64 20.63 1.25 20.73
C PRO A 64 20.17 -0.07 21.37
N ARG A 65 18.85 -0.19 21.61
CA ARG A 65 18.25 -1.41 22.18
C ARG A 65 18.38 -2.64 21.27
N LEU A 66 18.61 -2.43 19.98
CA LEU A 66 18.79 -3.47 18.97
C LEU A 66 20.24 -3.59 18.49
N SER A 67 21.21 -2.97 19.17
CA SER A 67 22.62 -3.24 18.90
C SER A 67 22.96 -4.69 19.22
N TYR A 68 23.74 -5.34 18.35
CA TYR A 68 24.10 -6.75 18.47
C TYR A 68 22.88 -7.69 18.47
N PHE A 69 21.75 -7.26 17.89
CA PHE A 69 20.50 -8.01 17.86
C PHE A 69 20.69 -9.43 17.32
N PHE A 70 21.46 -9.59 16.24
CA PHE A 70 21.67 -10.90 15.63
C PHE A 70 22.65 -11.79 16.41
N ASP A 71 23.51 -11.18 17.23
CA ASP A 71 24.60 -11.87 17.95
C ASP A 71 24.22 -12.16 19.41
N ALA A 72 23.25 -11.45 19.97
CA ALA A 72 22.77 -11.58 21.35
C ALA A 72 21.45 -12.38 21.44
N ASP A 73 21.54 -13.68 21.10
CA ASP A 73 20.47 -14.69 21.20
C ASP A 73 19.26 -14.48 20.27
N TYR A 74 19.52 -14.13 19.00
CA TYR A 74 18.47 -14.06 17.98
C TYR A 74 17.79 -15.42 17.77
N LEU A 75 16.47 -15.45 17.97
CA LEU A 75 15.60 -16.55 17.58
C LEU A 75 14.67 -16.07 16.45
N PRO A 76 14.63 -16.78 15.31
CA PRO A 76 13.66 -16.49 14.26
C PRO A 76 12.22 -16.44 14.79
N PHE A 77 11.39 -15.62 14.16
CA PHE A 77 9.96 -15.61 14.45
C PHE A 77 9.31 -16.84 13.80
N THR A 78 8.34 -17.42 14.50
CA THR A 78 7.54 -18.56 14.04
C THR A 78 6.06 -18.17 13.97
N GLU A 79 5.23 -18.94 13.28
CA GLU A 79 3.79 -18.65 13.25
C GLU A 79 3.14 -18.72 14.65
N GLU A 80 3.70 -19.49 15.58
CA GLU A 80 3.22 -19.56 16.96
C GLU A 80 3.44 -18.24 17.71
N ASP A 81 4.54 -17.54 17.42
CA ASP A 81 4.88 -16.23 17.99
C ASP A 81 3.89 -15.13 17.54
N SER A 82 3.09 -15.36 16.49
CA SER A 82 2.11 -14.37 16.00
C SER A 82 1.15 -13.87 17.09
N LYS A 83 0.89 -14.69 18.11
CA LYS A 83 0.05 -14.33 19.26
C LYS A 83 0.68 -13.27 20.16
N GLU A 84 1.97 -13.02 20.04
CA GLU A 84 2.72 -12.00 20.79
C GLU A 84 2.56 -10.60 20.19
N LEU A 85 1.99 -10.49 18.99
CA LEU A 85 1.73 -9.23 18.30
C LEU A 85 0.25 -9.09 17.98
N SER A 86 -0.29 -7.89 18.14
CA SER A 86 -1.63 -7.59 17.66
C SER A 86 -1.71 -7.68 16.13
N ILE A 87 -2.91 -7.96 15.60
CA ILE A 87 -3.18 -7.97 14.15
C ILE A 87 -2.77 -6.64 13.52
N LYS A 88 -2.99 -5.53 14.25
CA LYS A 88 -2.59 -4.18 13.88
C LYS A 88 -1.08 -4.04 13.66
N GLU A 89 -0.28 -4.56 14.57
CA GLU A 89 1.18 -4.50 14.49
C GLU A 89 1.70 -5.37 13.35
N GLN A 90 1.12 -6.56 13.19
CA GLN A 90 1.43 -7.45 12.08
C GLN A 90 1.15 -6.78 10.73
N TYR A 91 -0.06 -6.23 10.55
CA TYR A 91 -0.46 -5.53 9.32
C TYR A 91 0.43 -4.32 9.03
N LEU A 92 0.75 -3.51 10.04
CA LEU A 92 1.66 -2.38 9.89
C LEU A 92 3.03 -2.87 9.40
N LEU A 93 3.65 -3.83 10.09
CA LEU A 93 4.98 -4.32 9.74
C LEU A 93 5.00 -4.99 8.35
N ASP A 94 3.93 -5.69 7.98
CA ASP A 94 3.76 -6.22 6.63
C ASP A 94 3.75 -5.11 5.58
N SER A 95 3.04 -4.00 5.82
CA SER A 95 3.04 -2.85 4.92
C SER A 95 4.42 -2.19 4.80
N ILE A 96 5.20 -2.12 5.90
CA ILE A 96 6.58 -1.61 5.88
C ILE A 96 7.45 -2.44 4.95
N VAL A 97 7.32 -3.77 5.04
CA VAL A 97 8.06 -4.69 4.18
C VAL A 97 7.65 -4.51 2.71
N MET A 98 6.35 -4.42 2.41
CA MET A 98 5.87 -4.19 1.05
C MET A 98 6.41 -2.86 0.47
N GLN A 99 6.43 -1.80 1.28
CA GLN A 99 6.87 -0.49 0.84
C GLN A 99 8.38 -0.40 0.66
N TYR A 100 9.12 -0.84 1.67
CA TYR A 100 10.53 -0.52 1.86
C TYR A 100 11.47 -1.72 1.75
N GLY A 101 10.97 -2.95 1.83
CA GLY A 101 11.79 -4.17 1.86
C GLY A 101 12.70 -4.30 0.64
N LYS A 102 12.23 -3.88 -0.55
CA LYS A 102 13.00 -3.88 -1.80
C LYS A 102 14.23 -2.96 -1.80
N TYR A 103 14.36 -2.06 -0.84
CA TYR A 103 15.47 -1.12 -0.77
C TYR A 103 16.59 -1.63 0.15
N GLU A 104 17.82 -1.35 -0.27
CA GLU A 104 19.00 -1.58 0.55
C GLU A 104 19.13 -0.54 1.67
N GLY A 105 19.87 -0.89 2.72
CA GLY A 105 20.05 -0.05 3.91
C GLY A 105 20.52 1.37 3.60
N TRP A 106 21.42 1.54 2.62
CA TRP A 106 21.91 2.86 2.21
C TRP A 106 20.84 3.71 1.50
N VAL A 107 19.91 3.10 0.76
CA VAL A 107 18.78 3.80 0.15
C VAL A 107 17.80 4.24 1.24
N LEU A 108 17.49 3.35 2.17
CA LEU A 108 16.63 3.64 3.33
C LEU A 108 17.22 4.76 4.19
N ALA A 109 18.54 4.75 4.42
CA ALA A 109 19.23 5.80 5.13
C ALA A 109 19.12 7.15 4.43
N ALA A 110 19.32 7.18 3.10
CA ALA A 110 19.19 8.41 2.32
C ALA A 110 17.78 9.01 2.39
N VAL A 111 16.74 8.18 2.56
CA VAL A 111 15.37 8.64 2.84
C VAL A 111 15.27 9.18 4.26
N ALA A 112 15.67 8.40 5.27
CA ALA A 112 15.57 8.79 6.68
C ALA A 112 16.39 10.04 7.04
N GLN A 113 17.52 10.27 6.35
CA GLN A 113 18.36 11.46 6.55
C GLN A 113 17.74 12.76 6.01
N ARG A 114 16.66 12.68 5.24
CA ARG A 114 15.90 13.87 4.79
C ARG A 114 14.82 14.26 5.79
N GLU A 115 14.57 13.42 6.80
CA GLU A 115 13.54 13.65 7.80
C GLU A 115 13.98 14.68 8.84
N GLN A 116 13.02 15.47 9.33
CA GLN A 116 13.29 16.59 10.20
C GLN A 116 13.81 16.11 11.56
N SER A 117 13.32 14.96 12.05
CA SER A 117 13.82 14.32 13.28
C SER A 117 15.31 14.01 13.20
N TRP A 118 15.77 13.44 12.10
CA TRP A 118 17.19 13.16 11.91
C TRP A 118 18.00 14.46 11.78
N LEU A 119 17.57 15.39 10.93
CA LEU A 119 18.25 16.67 10.72
C LEU A 119 18.39 17.48 12.03
N ASN A 120 17.35 17.49 12.86
CA ASN A 120 17.34 18.20 14.15
C ASN A 120 18.29 17.55 15.16
N SER A 121 18.28 16.22 15.25
CA SER A 121 19.23 15.48 16.10
C SER A 121 20.70 15.74 15.72
N ARG A 122 20.95 16.15 14.48
CA ARG A 122 22.30 16.42 13.94
C ARG A 122 22.73 17.88 13.98
N ARG A 123 21.90 18.79 14.48
CA ARG A 123 22.26 20.22 14.62
C ARG A 123 23.48 20.39 15.53
N GLY A 124 24.49 21.09 14.99
CA GLY A 124 25.76 21.36 15.68
C GLY A 124 26.73 20.19 15.73
N ILE A 125 26.48 19.10 14.97
CA ILE A 125 27.36 17.93 14.88
C ILE A 125 28.01 17.91 13.49
N ALA A 126 29.34 17.72 13.42
CA ALA A 126 30.08 17.66 12.16
C ALA A 126 29.61 16.49 11.27
N PRO A 127 29.66 16.58 9.92
CA PRO A 127 29.15 15.52 9.04
C PRO A 127 29.75 14.13 9.27
N ASP A 128 31.03 14.06 9.63
CA ASP A 128 31.76 12.80 9.84
C ASP A 128 31.68 12.26 11.27
N ASP A 129 31.12 13.04 12.21
CA ASP A 129 30.91 12.60 13.59
C ASP A 129 29.65 11.72 13.65
N ASP A 130 29.73 10.56 14.31
CA ASP A 130 28.61 9.64 14.39
C ASP A 130 27.40 10.24 15.11
N GLY A 131 27.59 11.17 16.06
CA GLY A 131 26.52 11.79 16.85
C GLY A 131 25.78 10.79 17.75
N ASP A 132 25.17 11.25 18.85
CA ASP A 132 24.47 10.38 19.81
C ASP A 132 23.16 10.98 20.34
N LYS A 133 22.75 12.14 19.83
CA LYS A 133 21.52 12.81 20.27
C LYS A 133 20.29 12.00 19.85
N GLU A 134 19.32 11.91 20.74
CA GLU A 134 18.05 11.26 20.47
C GLU A 134 17.23 12.06 19.45
N LEU A 135 16.46 11.36 18.63
CA LEU A 135 15.41 11.96 17.82
C LEU A 135 14.27 12.37 18.76
N SER A 136 13.83 13.62 18.66
CA SER A 136 12.70 14.06 19.47
C SER A 136 11.41 13.39 18.99
N ARG A 137 10.55 12.99 19.94
CA ARG A 137 9.24 12.40 19.61
C ARG A 137 8.37 13.34 18.78
N GLU A 138 8.50 14.64 19.02
CA GLU A 138 7.74 15.64 18.28
C GLU A 138 8.21 15.75 16.84
N ASP A 139 9.51 15.76 16.58
CA ASP A 139 9.99 15.78 15.20
C ASP A 139 9.58 14.51 14.44
N VAL A 140 9.57 13.34 15.10
CA VAL A 140 9.09 12.09 14.46
C VAL A 140 7.59 12.16 14.17
N ARG A 141 6.79 12.85 15.00
CA ARG A 141 5.37 13.14 14.69
C ARG A 141 5.22 14.09 13.51
N ASP A 142 6.07 15.11 13.42
CA ASP A 142 6.08 16.03 12.28
C ASP A 142 6.45 15.30 10.99
N ASP A 143 7.39 14.36 11.05
CA ASP A 143 7.74 13.48 9.94
C ASP A 143 6.55 12.58 9.56
N ALA A 144 5.86 12.02 10.56
CA ALA A 144 4.66 11.20 10.37
C ALA A 144 3.51 11.96 9.72
N ALA A 145 3.31 13.24 10.03
CA ALA A 145 2.25 14.07 9.45
C ALA A 145 2.41 14.27 7.93
N ARG A 146 3.60 14.03 7.38
CA ARG A 146 3.87 14.11 5.93
C ARG A 146 3.77 12.74 5.23
N VAL A 147 3.58 11.66 5.98
CA VAL A 147 3.42 10.32 5.41
C VAL A 147 2.05 10.23 4.77
N ARG A 148 2.05 9.93 3.47
CA ARG A 148 0.84 9.56 2.75
C ARG A 148 0.79 8.06 2.58
N ILE A 149 -0.27 7.46 3.12
CA ILE A 149 -0.37 6.02 3.26
C ILE A 149 -0.94 5.46 1.97
N THR A 150 -0.14 4.62 1.32
CA THR A 150 -0.47 4.06 0.02
C THR A 150 -0.87 2.61 0.18
N ASP A 151 -1.96 2.19 -0.46
CA ASP A 151 -2.19 0.76 -0.64
C ASP A 151 -1.32 0.29 -1.82
N HIS A 152 -0.30 -0.51 -1.49
CA HIS A 152 0.65 -1.03 -2.47
C HIS A 152 0.01 -1.97 -3.50
N SER A 153 -1.18 -2.52 -3.22
CA SER A 153 -1.92 -3.36 -4.17
C SER A 153 -2.57 -2.52 -5.28
N PHE A 154 -2.76 -1.20 -5.04
CA PHE A 154 -3.54 -0.34 -5.92
C PHE A 154 -2.80 0.91 -6.42
N ASP A 155 -1.58 1.15 -5.94
CA ASP A 155 -0.75 2.34 -6.21
C ASP A 155 -1.50 3.66 -5.97
N LEU A 156 -2.41 3.66 -4.99
CA LEU A 156 -3.23 4.81 -4.65
C LEU A 156 -3.20 5.06 -3.16
N ALA A 157 -3.25 6.32 -2.78
CA ALA A 157 -3.26 6.68 -1.37
C ALA A 157 -4.64 6.38 -0.76
N LEU A 158 -4.66 5.83 0.46
CA LEU A 158 -5.90 5.41 1.14
C LEU A 158 -6.88 6.58 1.36
N ASP A 159 -6.37 7.81 1.46
CA ASP A 159 -7.14 9.05 1.55
C ASP A 159 -7.81 9.46 0.22
N GLU A 160 -7.33 8.93 -0.91
CA GLU A 160 -7.94 9.14 -2.25
C GLU A 160 -9.01 8.09 -2.57
N MET A 161 -9.20 7.08 -1.71
CA MET A 161 -10.19 6.03 -1.90
C MET A 161 -11.43 6.29 -1.05
N ALA A 162 -12.60 6.20 -1.69
CA ALA A 162 -13.88 6.22 -1.00
C ALA A 162 -14.03 4.96 -0.12
N ASP A 163 -14.78 5.06 0.97
CA ASP A 163 -15.16 3.88 1.74
C ASP A 163 -16.21 3.06 0.98
N PHE A 164 -16.17 1.73 1.13
CA PHE A 164 -17.09 0.80 0.50
C PHE A 164 -18.22 0.44 1.46
N HIS A 165 -19.45 0.63 1.02
CA HIS A 165 -20.66 0.41 1.83
C HIS A 165 -21.75 -0.34 1.05
N GLU A 166 -21.45 -0.84 -0.15
CA GLU A 166 -22.39 -1.47 -1.06
C GLU A 166 -22.58 -2.97 -0.75
N GLU A 167 -23.71 -3.53 -1.19
CA GLU A 167 -23.91 -4.98 -1.22
C GLU A 167 -23.06 -5.62 -2.33
N VAL A 168 -22.56 -6.83 -2.08
CA VAL A 168 -21.70 -7.58 -3.02
C VAL A 168 -22.40 -8.81 -3.60
N LEU A 169 -21.84 -9.36 -4.68
CA LEU A 169 -22.38 -10.55 -5.32
C LEU A 169 -22.08 -11.82 -4.50
N GLU A 170 -23.08 -12.29 -3.74
CA GLU A 170 -22.97 -13.51 -2.91
C GLU A 170 -23.80 -14.70 -3.44
N SER A 171 -24.65 -14.49 -4.45
CA SER A 171 -25.54 -15.52 -5.02
C SER A 171 -25.30 -15.70 -6.52
N ALA A 172 -25.88 -16.75 -7.11
CA ALA A 172 -25.72 -17.05 -8.54
C ALA A 172 -26.43 -16.00 -9.43
N VAL A 173 -25.64 -15.11 -10.01
CA VAL A 173 -26.05 -14.07 -10.96
C VAL A 173 -25.33 -14.31 -12.28
N ARG A 174 -25.96 -13.94 -13.39
CA ARG A 174 -25.38 -13.96 -14.72
C ARG A 174 -24.20 -12.97 -14.82
N ALA A 175 -22.99 -13.48 -15.00
CA ALA A 175 -21.76 -12.71 -15.05
C ALA A 175 -21.67 -11.82 -16.30
N ASP A 176 -22.26 -12.26 -17.42
CA ASP A 176 -22.29 -11.52 -18.68
C ASP A 176 -22.98 -10.15 -18.56
N ARG A 177 -23.84 -9.96 -17.56
CA ARG A 177 -24.50 -8.67 -17.29
C ARG A 177 -23.53 -7.57 -16.82
N TYR A 178 -22.35 -7.95 -16.35
CA TYR A 178 -21.35 -7.04 -15.80
C TYR A 178 -20.23 -6.71 -16.79
N ILE A 179 -20.04 -7.52 -17.84
CA ILE A 179 -19.04 -7.25 -18.88
C ILE A 179 -19.39 -5.93 -19.58
N GLY A 180 -18.38 -5.06 -19.76
CA GLY A 180 -18.54 -3.73 -20.33
C GLY A 180 -19.10 -2.69 -19.35
N THR A 181 -19.25 -3.03 -18.06
CA THR A 181 -19.80 -2.15 -17.03
C THR A 181 -18.75 -1.72 -16.01
N ILE A 182 -18.93 -0.52 -15.47
CA ILE A 182 -18.15 0.00 -14.35
C ILE A 182 -18.92 -0.34 -13.08
N VAL A 183 -18.25 -1.00 -12.15
CA VAL A 183 -18.77 -1.35 -10.83
C VAL A 183 -17.86 -0.80 -9.74
N LYS A 184 -18.32 -0.82 -8.50
CA LYS A 184 -17.45 -0.64 -7.34
C LYS A 184 -16.88 -1.99 -6.91
N THR A 185 -15.59 -2.04 -6.61
CA THR A 185 -14.95 -3.18 -5.96
C THR A 185 -14.52 -2.82 -4.55
N ARG A 186 -14.51 -3.82 -3.64
CA ARG A 186 -14.04 -3.67 -2.26
C ARG A 186 -12.67 -4.27 -2.05
N SER A 187 -11.80 -3.47 -1.44
CA SER A 187 -10.46 -3.89 -1.02
C SER A 187 -10.34 -3.79 0.51
N PRO A 188 -10.06 -4.89 1.21
CA PRO A 188 -9.91 -4.85 2.65
C PRO A 188 -8.64 -4.10 3.04
N TYR A 189 -8.73 -3.27 4.07
CA TYR A 189 -7.58 -2.69 4.75
C TYR A 189 -7.82 -2.71 6.25
N TYR A 190 -6.75 -2.67 7.03
CA TYR A 190 -6.89 -2.54 8.47
C TYR A 190 -7.13 -1.07 8.82
N ASP A 191 -8.32 -0.73 9.31
CA ASP A 191 -8.62 0.59 9.82
C ASP A 191 -8.23 0.68 11.31
N PHE A 192 -7.14 1.39 11.50
CA PHE A 192 -6.51 1.66 12.78
C PHE A 192 -7.36 2.48 13.76
N LYS A 193 -8.40 3.20 13.28
CA LYS A 193 -9.32 3.98 14.12
C LYS A 193 -10.39 3.12 14.76
N ILE A 194 -10.91 2.14 14.01
CA ILE A 194 -11.95 1.22 14.49
C ILE A 194 -11.40 -0.13 14.97
N ASP A 195 -10.08 -0.33 14.84
CA ASP A 195 -9.37 -1.55 15.25
C ASP A 195 -9.90 -2.81 14.55
N GLY A 196 -10.15 -2.71 13.24
CA GLY A 196 -10.79 -3.76 12.47
C GLY A 196 -10.59 -3.63 10.96
N ILE A 197 -11.09 -4.62 10.22
CA ILE A 197 -11.06 -4.58 8.75
C ILE A 197 -12.16 -3.64 8.27
N ALA A 198 -11.77 -2.62 7.51
CA ALA A 198 -12.65 -1.79 6.72
C ALA A 198 -12.39 -2.04 5.23
N TYR A 199 -13.21 -1.44 4.37
CA TYR A 199 -13.13 -1.65 2.93
C TYR A 199 -13.05 -0.32 2.20
N LYS A 200 -12.09 -0.22 1.28
CA LYS A 200 -12.02 0.87 0.31
C LYS A 200 -12.71 0.47 -0.98
N SER A 201 -13.38 1.43 -1.58
CA SER A 201 -14.12 1.32 -2.83
C SER A 201 -13.28 1.86 -3.99
N ARG A 202 -13.25 1.11 -5.09
CA ARG A 202 -12.62 1.57 -6.34
C ARG A 202 -13.54 1.30 -7.53
N PRO A 203 -13.76 2.28 -8.43
CA PRO A 203 -14.44 1.99 -9.69
C PRO A 203 -13.59 1.08 -10.57
N PHE A 204 -14.22 0.08 -11.18
CA PHE A 204 -13.56 -1.00 -11.90
C PHE A 204 -14.37 -1.35 -13.15
N LEU A 205 -13.72 -1.31 -14.33
CA LEU A 205 -14.34 -1.72 -15.59
C LEU A 205 -14.16 -3.23 -15.76
N ILE A 206 -15.25 -3.99 -15.71
CA ILE A 206 -15.23 -5.44 -15.97
C ILE A 206 -15.21 -5.68 -17.47
N VAL A 207 -14.27 -6.52 -17.94
CA VAL A 207 -14.14 -6.89 -19.36
C VAL A 207 -14.23 -8.39 -19.61
N GLY A 208 -14.19 -9.19 -18.55
CA GLY A 208 -14.34 -10.64 -18.64
C GLY A 208 -14.72 -11.27 -17.31
N ALA A 209 -15.16 -12.53 -17.38
CA ALA A 209 -15.46 -13.37 -16.24
C ALA A 209 -14.96 -14.79 -16.51
N GLU A 210 -14.52 -15.49 -15.46
CA GLU A 210 -14.07 -16.88 -15.52
C GLU A 210 -15.22 -17.82 -15.93
N TYR A 211 -16.43 -17.58 -15.41
CA TYR A 211 -17.64 -18.37 -15.65
C TYR A 211 -18.85 -17.49 -15.96
N ASP A 212 -19.84 -18.07 -16.63
CA ASP A 212 -21.11 -17.41 -16.99
C ASP A 212 -21.97 -17.00 -15.78
N LYS A 213 -21.70 -17.57 -14.60
CA LYS A 213 -22.43 -17.28 -13.36
C LYS A 213 -21.49 -17.15 -12.18
N THR A 214 -21.86 -16.32 -11.22
CA THR A 214 -21.19 -16.23 -9.91
C THR A 214 -21.52 -17.46 -9.03
N PRO A 215 -20.64 -17.83 -8.07
CA PRO A 215 -19.34 -17.22 -7.78
C PRO A 215 -18.33 -17.48 -8.89
N CYS A 216 -17.64 -16.43 -9.31
CA CYS A 216 -16.58 -16.48 -10.31
C CYS A 216 -15.64 -15.29 -10.12
N ASP A 217 -14.51 -15.35 -10.81
CA ASP A 217 -13.57 -14.24 -10.88
C ASP A 217 -13.88 -13.33 -12.08
N PHE A 218 -13.95 -12.03 -11.83
CA PHE A 218 -14.07 -11.00 -12.86
C PHE A 218 -12.71 -10.38 -13.14
N THR A 219 -12.41 -10.18 -14.42
CA THR A 219 -11.18 -9.52 -14.88
C THR A 219 -11.51 -8.20 -15.54
N GLY A 220 -10.66 -7.20 -15.31
CA GLY A 220 -10.96 -5.83 -15.68
C GLY A 220 -9.85 -4.84 -15.39
N PHE A 221 -10.18 -3.57 -15.57
CA PHE A 221 -9.24 -2.45 -15.41
C PHE A 221 -9.69 -1.53 -14.28
N PRO A 222 -8.81 -1.20 -13.34
CA PRO A 222 -9.11 -0.23 -12.33
C PRO A 222 -9.24 1.18 -12.93
N ILE A 223 -10.16 1.95 -12.35
CA ILE A 223 -10.34 3.36 -12.66
C ILE A 223 -9.91 4.16 -11.44
N SER A 224 -9.10 5.19 -11.65
CA SER A 224 -8.60 6.03 -10.56
C SER A 224 -8.20 7.41 -11.04
N LYS A 225 -8.25 8.39 -10.14
CA LYS A 225 -7.49 9.63 -10.27
C LYS A 225 -6.00 9.33 -10.27
N VAL A 226 -5.23 10.15 -10.97
CA VAL A 226 -3.77 10.13 -10.90
C VAL A 226 -3.28 11.55 -10.64
N SER A 227 -2.91 11.80 -9.38
CA SER A 227 -2.57 13.15 -8.90
C SER A 227 -1.23 13.68 -9.45
N ALA A 228 -0.31 12.80 -9.84
CA ALA A 228 0.97 13.19 -10.44
C ALA A 228 1.14 12.53 -11.82
N SER A 229 1.25 13.35 -12.87
CA SER A 229 1.29 12.90 -14.27
C SER A 229 2.42 11.92 -14.59
N LYS A 230 3.53 11.94 -13.85
CA LYS A 230 4.64 10.98 -14.02
C LYS A 230 4.25 9.51 -13.77
N TYR A 231 3.09 9.26 -13.16
CA TYR A 231 2.55 7.92 -12.92
C TYR A 231 1.52 7.50 -13.97
N LEU A 232 1.30 8.33 -14.99
CA LEU A 232 0.51 7.98 -16.15
C LEU A 232 1.37 7.28 -17.20
N ASN A 233 0.75 6.34 -17.89
CA ASN A 233 1.27 5.72 -19.08
C ASN A 233 0.43 6.17 -20.28
N ASP A 234 1.03 6.94 -21.20
CA ASP A 234 0.30 7.54 -22.34
C ASP A 234 -0.30 6.47 -23.29
N ASP A 235 0.34 5.30 -23.37
CA ASP A 235 -0.08 4.21 -24.25
C ASP A 235 -1.25 3.40 -23.68
N PHE A 236 -1.37 3.30 -22.35
CA PHE A 236 -2.31 2.37 -21.71
C PHE A 236 -3.23 3.00 -20.66
N ASP A 237 -3.07 4.28 -20.31
CA ASP A 237 -4.01 5.00 -19.46
C ASP A 237 -4.98 5.82 -20.30
N LEU A 238 -6.27 5.49 -20.22
CA LEU A 238 -7.33 6.24 -20.90
C LEU A 238 -7.87 7.34 -20.01
N CYS A 239 -7.68 8.59 -20.42
CA CYS A 239 -8.24 9.76 -19.76
C CYS A 239 -9.76 9.80 -19.93
N VAL A 240 -10.47 9.89 -18.80
CA VAL A 240 -11.92 10.00 -18.72
C VAL A 240 -12.26 11.27 -17.96
N LYS A 241 -12.63 12.33 -18.69
CA LYS A 241 -13.10 13.58 -18.10
C LYS A 241 -14.60 13.58 -17.95
N LYS A 242 -15.10 14.04 -16.80
CA LYS A 242 -16.53 14.12 -16.52
C LYS A 242 -17.30 15.02 -17.50
N THR A 243 -16.62 16.05 -18.04
CA THR A 243 -17.16 16.93 -19.08
C THR A 243 -17.39 16.23 -20.42
N GLU A 244 -16.62 15.18 -20.71
CA GLU A 244 -16.68 14.41 -21.97
C GLU A 244 -17.54 13.16 -21.80
N TYR A 245 -17.51 12.53 -20.62
CA TYR A 245 -18.20 11.27 -20.30
C TYR A 245 -19.11 11.38 -19.06
N PRO A 246 -20.10 12.30 -19.05
CA PRO A 246 -20.89 12.60 -17.85
C PRO A 246 -21.72 11.44 -17.32
N HIS A 247 -22.13 10.47 -18.16
CA HIS A 247 -22.98 9.35 -17.75
C HIS A 247 -22.21 8.25 -17.02
N LEU A 248 -20.88 8.31 -16.97
CA LEU A 248 -20.07 7.35 -16.22
C LEU A 248 -20.13 7.57 -14.70
N ASN A 249 -20.71 8.68 -14.24
CA ASN A 249 -20.96 8.98 -12.83
C ASN A 249 -19.72 8.79 -11.91
N LEU A 250 -18.53 9.05 -12.43
CA LEU A 250 -17.30 9.00 -11.66
C LEU A 250 -17.21 10.20 -10.71
N ASN A 251 -16.62 9.97 -9.53
CA ASN A 251 -16.52 10.98 -8.48
C ASN A 251 -15.59 12.14 -8.87
N GLU A 252 -14.50 11.84 -9.58
CA GLU A 252 -13.44 12.79 -9.90
C GLU A 252 -13.67 13.45 -11.26
N GLU A 253 -13.31 14.73 -11.37
CA GLU A 253 -13.41 15.50 -12.63
C GLU A 253 -12.59 14.88 -13.77
N THR A 254 -11.47 14.25 -13.42
CA THR A 254 -10.63 13.49 -14.35
C THR A 254 -10.20 12.19 -13.69
N SER A 255 -10.55 11.08 -14.34
CA SER A 255 -10.18 9.72 -13.96
C SER A 255 -9.43 9.06 -15.10
N TYR A 256 -8.76 7.94 -14.82
CA TYR A 256 -8.05 7.16 -15.83
C TYR A 256 -8.43 5.68 -15.72
N ILE A 257 -8.82 5.07 -16.85
CA ILE A 257 -8.94 3.60 -16.96
C ILE A 257 -7.52 3.07 -17.18
N ARG A 258 -7.00 2.31 -16.21
CA ARG A 258 -5.59 1.88 -16.15
C ARG A 258 -5.40 0.50 -16.80
N ILE A 259 -5.34 0.44 -18.13
CA ILE A 259 -5.43 -0.83 -18.88
C ILE A 259 -4.27 -1.79 -18.59
N HIS A 260 -3.06 -1.25 -18.42
CA HIS A 260 -1.86 -2.04 -18.09
C HIS A 260 -1.84 -2.57 -16.65
N LYS A 261 -2.84 -2.21 -15.82
CA LYS A 261 -2.98 -2.66 -14.42
C LYS A 261 -4.13 -3.64 -14.30
N ILE A 262 -4.14 -4.67 -15.14
CA ILE A 262 -5.17 -5.71 -15.15
C ILE A 262 -5.29 -6.30 -13.75
N GLN A 263 -6.52 -6.38 -13.24
CA GLN A 263 -6.81 -7.01 -11.96
C GLN A 263 -7.93 -8.03 -12.10
N THR A 264 -7.96 -8.95 -11.15
CA THR A 264 -9.02 -9.93 -11.02
C THR A 264 -9.61 -9.83 -9.61
N PHE A 265 -10.94 -9.81 -9.53
CA PHE A 265 -11.68 -9.78 -8.28
C PHE A 265 -12.67 -10.93 -8.23
N HIS A 266 -12.69 -11.65 -7.11
CA HIS A 266 -13.75 -12.60 -6.88
C HIS A 266 -15.09 -11.86 -6.77
N SER A 267 -16.16 -12.46 -7.29
CA SER A 267 -17.52 -11.88 -7.30
C SER A 267 -17.97 -11.34 -5.94
N SER A 268 -17.58 -11.97 -4.82
CA SER A 268 -17.87 -11.47 -3.47
C SER A 268 -17.15 -10.16 -3.10
N GLN A 269 -16.34 -9.61 -3.99
CA GLN A 269 -15.69 -8.30 -3.85
C GLN A 269 -16.27 -7.25 -4.80
N VAL A 270 -17.23 -7.63 -5.64
CA VAL A 270 -17.85 -6.76 -6.64
C VAL A 270 -19.23 -6.33 -6.15
N ALA A 271 -19.52 -5.04 -6.20
CA ALA A 271 -20.82 -4.49 -5.85
C ALA A 271 -21.92 -5.00 -6.79
N VAL A 272 -23.13 -5.21 -6.25
CA VAL A 272 -24.31 -5.58 -7.03
C VAL A 272 -24.69 -4.46 -8.02
N ASP A 273 -24.60 -3.21 -7.57
CA ASP A 273 -24.95 -2.05 -8.38
C ASP A 273 -23.84 -1.68 -9.36
N GLN A 274 -24.23 -1.46 -10.61
CA GLN A 274 -23.37 -0.92 -11.66
C GLN A 274 -23.40 0.62 -11.60
N ILE A 275 -22.23 1.25 -11.67
CA ILE A 275 -22.11 2.71 -11.78
C ILE A 275 -22.63 3.17 -13.13
N ALA A 276 -22.19 2.52 -14.21
CA ALA A 276 -22.58 2.79 -15.59
C ALA A 276 -22.15 1.64 -16.52
N SER A 277 -22.77 1.52 -17.70
CA SER A 277 -22.28 0.64 -18.77
C SER A 277 -21.43 1.45 -19.74
N LEU A 278 -20.10 1.26 -19.69
CA LEU A 278 -19.18 1.93 -20.62
C LEU A 278 -19.47 1.50 -22.07
N GLU A 279 -19.70 0.20 -22.28
CA GLU A 279 -20.03 -0.37 -23.60
C GLU A 279 -21.28 0.29 -24.23
N LYS A 280 -22.32 0.56 -23.43
CA LYS A 280 -23.58 1.12 -23.95
C LYS A 280 -23.57 2.63 -24.05
N GLU A 281 -23.05 3.31 -23.03
CA GLU A 281 -23.05 4.78 -22.97
C GLU A 281 -21.99 5.39 -23.90
N TYR A 282 -20.82 4.75 -24.01
CA TYR A 282 -19.67 5.25 -24.78
C TYR A 282 -18.95 4.11 -25.52
N PRO A 283 -19.60 3.50 -26.54
CA PRO A 283 -19.04 2.35 -27.25
C PRO A 283 -17.68 2.62 -27.89
N GLU A 284 -17.44 3.83 -28.39
CA GLU A 284 -16.14 4.21 -28.96
C GLU A 284 -15.02 4.19 -27.91
N LEU A 285 -15.29 4.67 -26.69
CA LEU A 285 -14.32 4.62 -25.59
C LEU A 285 -14.09 3.18 -25.12
N TYR A 286 -15.13 2.34 -25.13
CA TYR A 286 -15.01 0.92 -24.80
C TYR A 286 -14.18 0.15 -25.83
N GLU A 287 -14.41 0.38 -27.13
CA GLU A 287 -13.59 -0.22 -28.19
C GLU A 287 -12.13 0.25 -28.12
N LEU A 288 -11.89 1.53 -27.81
CA LEU A 288 -10.54 2.03 -27.57
C LEU A 288 -9.85 1.34 -26.38
N ALA A 289 -10.60 1.05 -25.31
CA ALA A 289 -10.08 0.28 -24.18
C ALA A 289 -9.71 -1.15 -24.58
N LYS A 290 -10.52 -1.81 -25.42
CA LYS A 290 -10.23 -3.14 -25.97
C LYS A 290 -9.01 -3.12 -26.88
N GLU A 291 -8.88 -2.12 -27.75
CA GLU A 291 -7.71 -1.96 -28.65
C GLU A 291 -6.42 -1.80 -27.85
N LYS A 292 -6.40 -0.88 -26.88
CA LYS A 292 -5.23 -0.68 -26.02
C LYS A 292 -4.90 -1.94 -25.20
N TYR A 293 -5.91 -2.68 -24.76
CA TYR A 293 -5.69 -3.96 -24.09
C TYR A 293 -5.10 -5.02 -25.02
N ALA A 294 -5.61 -5.12 -26.26
CA ALA A 294 -5.05 -6.01 -27.27
C ALA A 294 -3.56 -5.70 -27.50
N ASN A 295 -3.22 -4.42 -27.73
CA ASN A 295 -1.84 -3.97 -27.89
C ASN A 295 -0.96 -4.26 -26.66
N PHE A 296 -1.49 -4.07 -25.45
CA PHE A 296 -0.79 -4.43 -24.22
C PHE A 296 -0.52 -5.94 -24.14
N SER A 297 -1.54 -6.75 -24.46
CA SER A 297 -1.49 -8.19 -24.37
C SER A 297 -0.63 -8.84 -25.45
N GLU A 298 -0.54 -8.27 -26.65
CA GLU A 298 0.38 -8.73 -27.71
C GLU A 298 1.84 -8.61 -27.30
N GLY A 299 2.17 -7.69 -26.39
CA GLY A 299 3.51 -7.58 -25.81
C GLY A 299 3.80 -8.61 -24.71
N LEU A 300 2.82 -9.41 -24.30
CA LEU A 300 2.98 -10.43 -23.27
C LEU A 300 3.22 -11.80 -23.94
N PHE A 301 4.38 -12.40 -23.65
CA PHE A 301 4.81 -13.76 -24.03
C PHE A 301 4.73 -14.13 -25.52
#